data_AF-A0A3Q2WZB6-F1
#
_entry.id   AF-A0A3Q2WZB6-F1
#
_cell.length_a   1.000
_cell.length_b   1.000
_cell.length_c   1.000
_cell.angle_alpha   90.00
_cell.angle_beta   90.00
_cell.angle_gamma   90.00
#
_symmetry.space_group_name_H-M   'P 1'
#
loop_
_entity.id
_entity.type
_entity.pdbx_description
1 polymer ?
#
loop_
_entity_poly.entity_id
_entity_poly.type
_entity_poly.pdbx_seq_one_letter_code
_entity_poly.pdbx_strand_id
1 'polypeptide(L)'
;MKLLLVVAAVLAVASCASISLEDLEFHAWKLKSYHSPSEEAHRRQIWLNNRKFVLVHNILADQGLKSYRLGMTYFADMVCLLAHWRVSTSGRQESWCL
;
A
#
# COMPACT_ATOMS: atom_id res chain seq x y z
N MET A 1 3.39 -35.09 10.09
CA MET A 1 4.25 -34.61 8.97
C MET A 1 3.44 -34.27 7.72
N LYS A 2 2.53 -35.12 7.22
CA LYS A 2 1.71 -34.79 6.03
C LYS A 2 0.86 -33.51 6.15
N LEU A 3 0.22 -33.28 7.30
CA LEU A 3 -0.59 -32.07 7.53
C LEU A 3 0.24 -30.77 7.45
N LEU A 4 1.47 -30.78 7.99
CA LEU A 4 2.36 -29.61 7.95
C LEU A 4 2.76 -29.25 6.52
N LEU A 5 2.98 -30.26 5.66
CA LEU A 5 3.28 -30.04 4.25
C LEU A 5 2.09 -29.43 3.50
N VAL A 6 0.87 -29.87 3.79
CA VAL A 6 -0.35 -29.30 3.20
C VAL A 6 -0.52 -27.85 3.62
N VAL A 7 -0.36 -27.54 4.91
CA VAL A 7 -0.44 -26.16 5.41
C VAL A 7 0.62 -25.27 4.76
N ALA A 8 1.86 -25.74 4.67
CA ALA A 8 2.93 -25.00 4.02
C ALA A 8 2.65 -24.73 2.52
N ALA A 9 2.12 -25.73 1.81
CA ALA A 9 1.75 -25.57 0.39
C ALA A 9 0.61 -24.55 0.21
N VAL A 10 -0.42 -24.60 1.05
CA VAL A 10 -1.54 -23.64 1.00
C VAL A 10 -1.06 -22.22 1.29
N LEU A 11 -0.19 -22.04 2.30
CA LEU A 11 0.39 -20.73 2.62
C LEU A 11 1.26 -20.18 1.47
N ALA A 12 2.06 -21.03 0.84
CA ALA A 12 2.87 -20.64 -0.31
C ALA A 12 2.01 -20.18 -1.49
N VAL A 13 0.94 -20.93 -1.82
CA VAL A 13 0.01 -20.57 -2.89
C VAL A 13 -0.71 -19.26 -2.58
N ALA A 14 -1.20 -19.07 -1.35
CA ALA A 14 -1.86 -17.84 -0.93
C ALA A 14 -0.93 -16.63 -1.06
N SER A 15 0.33 -16.77 -0.64
CA SER A 15 1.35 -15.71 -0.77
C SER A 15 1.62 -15.35 -2.23
N CYS A 16 1.83 -16.36 -3.10
CA CYS A 16 2.01 -16.12 -4.53
C CYS A 16 0.80 -15.41 -5.17
N ALA A 17 -0.42 -15.80 -4.79
CA ALA A 17 -1.64 -15.16 -5.28
C ALA A 17 -1.71 -13.68 -4.87
N SER A 18 -1.36 -13.35 -3.63
CA SER A 18 -1.33 -11.94 -3.18
C SER A 18 -0.32 -11.10 -3.95
N ILE A 19 0.91 -11.61 -4.14
CA ILE A 19 1.97 -10.90 -4.88
C ILE A 19 1.52 -10.64 -6.33
N SER A 20 0.93 -11.66 -6.97
CA SER A 20 0.42 -11.55 -8.34
C SER A 20 -0.71 -10.53 -8.48
N LEU A 21 -1.59 -10.42 -7.49
CA LEU A 21 -2.68 -9.46 -7.49
C LEU A 21 -2.13 -8.02 -7.35
N GLU A 22 -1.22 -7.81 -6.40
CA GLU A 22 -0.57 -6.52 -6.19
C GLU A 22 0.21 -6.05 -7.44
N ASP A 23 0.85 -6.98 -8.15
CA ASP A 23 1.51 -6.71 -9.42
C ASP A 23 0.51 -6.26 -10.51
N LEU A 24 -0.62 -6.98 -10.64
CA LEU A 24 -1.65 -6.64 -11.60
C LEU A 24 -2.27 -5.26 -11.33
N GLU A 25 -2.53 -4.95 -10.06
CA GLU A 25 -3.10 -3.66 -9.67
C GLU A 25 -2.11 -2.50 -9.87
N PHE A 26 -0.83 -2.71 -9.56
CA PHE A 26 0.21 -1.73 -9.87
C PHE A 26 0.31 -1.50 -11.39
N HIS A 27 0.28 -2.57 -12.18
CA HIS A 27 0.32 -2.48 -13.64
C HIS A 27 -0.89 -1.75 -14.22
N ALA A 28 -2.09 -2.01 -13.68
CA ALA A 28 -3.32 -1.34 -14.10
C ALA A 28 -3.34 0.15 -13.73
N TRP A 29 -2.77 0.53 -12.58
CA TRP A 29 -2.64 1.93 -12.17
C TRP A 29 -1.54 2.67 -12.95
N LYS A 30 -0.45 1.98 -13.29
CA LYS A 30 0.76 2.59 -13.86
C LYS A 30 0.50 3.01 -15.31
N LEU A 31 0.24 4.31 -15.50
CA LEU A 31 0.20 4.95 -16.82
C LEU A 31 1.57 5.47 -17.29
N LYS A 32 2.64 5.24 -16.51
CA LYS A 32 3.98 5.79 -16.73
C LYS A 32 5.03 4.71 -16.98
N SER A 33 6.09 5.06 -17.70
CA SER A 33 7.26 4.21 -17.91
C SER A 33 8.41 4.70 -17.04
N TYR A 34 9.09 3.78 -16.36
CA TYR A 34 10.27 4.06 -15.55
C TYR A 34 11.56 3.78 -16.33
N HIS A 35 12.68 4.39 -15.93
CA HIS A 35 13.94 4.28 -16.67
C HIS A 35 14.65 2.94 -16.47
N SER A 36 14.40 2.26 -15.35
CA SER A 36 15.02 0.96 -15.05
C SER A 36 14.10 0.04 -14.25
N PRO A 37 14.28 -1.29 -14.35
CA PRO A 37 13.54 -2.24 -13.52
C PRO A 37 13.75 -2.02 -12.01
N SER A 38 14.94 -1.57 -11.60
CA SER A 38 15.23 -1.24 -10.20
C SER A 38 14.46 -0.01 -9.72
N GLU A 39 14.33 1.01 -10.57
CA GLU A 39 13.49 2.17 -10.27
C GLU A 39 12.02 1.75 -10.16
N GLU A 40 11.53 0.95 -11.11
CA GLU A 40 10.15 0.45 -11.08
C GLU A 40 9.86 -0.36 -9.81
N ALA A 41 10.76 -1.26 -9.42
CA ALA A 41 10.62 -2.03 -8.19
C ALA A 41 10.56 -1.12 -6.94
N HIS A 42 11.41 -0.07 -6.89
CA HIS A 42 11.38 0.90 -5.81
C HIS A 42 10.08 1.70 -5.77
N ARG A 43 9.62 2.19 -6.93
CA ARG A 43 8.37 2.94 -7.09
C ARG A 43 7.14 2.11 -6.75
N ARG A 44 7.14 0.84 -7.15
CA ARG A 44 6.12 -0.14 -6.76
C ARG A 44 6.05 -0.30 -5.25
N GLN A 45 7.20 -0.41 -4.58
CA GLN A 45 7.21 -0.56 -3.11
C GLN A 45 6.61 0.65 -2.40
N ILE A 46 6.89 1.85 -2.90
CA ILE A 46 6.27 3.08 -2.39
C ILE A 46 4.77 3.08 -2.63
N TRP A 47 4.35 2.70 -3.85
CA TRP A 47 2.95 2.59 -4.22
C TRP A 47 2.17 1.60 -3.36
N LEU A 48 2.74 0.44 -3.05
CA LEU A 48 2.14 -0.56 -2.17
C LEU A 48 1.95 -0.02 -0.74
N ASN A 49 2.95 0.69 -0.22
CA ASN A 49 2.86 1.32 1.10
C ASN A 49 1.75 2.40 1.14
N ASN A 50 1.70 3.25 0.11
CA ASN A 50 0.69 4.29 -0.01
C ASN A 50 -0.72 3.69 -0.18
N ARG A 51 -0.86 2.63 -0.97
CA ARG A 51 -2.13 1.90 -1.13
C ARG A 51 -2.63 1.33 0.19
N LYS A 52 -1.74 0.69 0.96
CA LYS A 52 -2.07 0.18 2.29
C LYS A 52 -2.55 1.30 3.21
N PHE A 53 -1.89 2.46 3.16
CA PHE A 53 -2.33 3.64 3.91
C PHE A 53 -3.72 4.12 3.51
N VAL A 54 -4.01 4.25 2.20
CA VAL A 54 -5.35 4.59 1.69
C VAL A 54 -6.41 3.63 2.21
N LEU A 55 -6.13 2.33 2.13
CA LEU A 55 -7.06 1.29 2.55
C LEU A 55 -7.39 1.40 4.04
N VAL A 56 -6.37 1.52 4.90
CA VAL A 56 -6.56 1.68 6.35
C VAL A 56 -7.30 2.99 6.66
N HIS A 57 -6.92 4.10 6.04
CA HIS A 57 -7.61 5.37 6.21
C HIS A 57 -9.08 5.29 5.84
N ASN A 58 -9.40 4.64 4.72
CA ASN A 58 -10.77 4.50 4.24
C ASN A 58 -11.61 3.59 5.13
N ILE A 59 -11.05 2.54 5.71
CA ILE A 59 -11.73 1.73 6.73
C ILE A 59 -12.08 2.59 7.95
N LEU A 60 -11.17 3.47 8.40
CA LEU A 60 -11.44 4.38 9.50
C LEU A 60 -12.48 5.46 9.12
N ALA A 61 -12.48 5.92 7.87
CA ALA A 61 -13.49 6.82 7.33
C ALA A 61 -14.89 6.17 7.31
N ASP A 62 -14.97 4.90 6.92
CA ASP A 62 -16.21 4.11 6.92
C ASP A 62 -16.77 3.92 8.35
N GLN A 63 -15.90 3.94 9.36
CA GLN A 63 -16.27 3.93 10.78
C GLN A 63 -16.62 5.33 11.33
N GLY A 64 -16.56 6.38 10.51
CA GLY A 64 -16.80 7.77 10.93
C GLY A 64 -15.65 8.40 11.71
N LEU A 65 -14.49 7.74 11.81
CA LEU A 65 -13.31 8.24 12.53
C LEU A 65 -12.48 9.23 11.69
N LYS A 66 -12.71 9.24 10.37
CA LYS A 66 -12.12 10.20 9.43
C LYS A 66 -13.25 10.88 8.66
N SER A 67 -13.09 12.17 8.39
CA SER A 67 -14.10 13.01 7.72
C SER A 67 -14.05 12.94 6.19
N TYR A 68 -13.04 12.27 5.63
CA TYR A 68 -12.82 12.17 4.19
C TYR A 68 -12.30 10.80 3.79
N ARG A 69 -12.26 10.53 2.48
CA ARG A 69 -11.66 9.33 1.90
C ARG A 69 -10.45 9.67 1.06
N LEU A 70 -9.61 8.67 0.87
CA LEU A 70 -8.44 8.73 0.01
C LEU A 70 -8.57 7.87 -1.22
N GLY A 71 -7.83 8.25 -2.25
CA GLY A 71 -7.71 7.53 -3.51
C GLY A 71 -6.26 7.41 -3.93
N MET A 72 -5.98 6.43 -4.79
CA MET A 72 -4.67 6.28 -5.42
C MET A 72 -4.53 7.30 -6.54
N THR A 73 -3.75 8.36 -6.30
CA THR A 73 -3.50 9.44 -7.26
C THR A 73 -2.29 9.12 -8.15
N TYR A 74 -2.00 10.01 -9.11
CA TYR A 74 -0.79 9.93 -9.94
C TYR A 74 0.52 9.97 -9.12
N PHE A 75 0.48 10.54 -7.91
CA PHE A 75 1.62 10.70 -7.01
C PHE A 75 1.83 9.52 -6.06
N ALA A 76 1.05 8.45 -6.21
CA ALA A 76 1.07 7.33 -5.28
C ALA A 76 2.40 6.56 -5.25
N ASP A 77 3.31 6.76 -6.20
CA ASP A 77 4.67 6.18 -6.23
C ASP A 77 5.76 7.11 -5.65
N MET A 78 5.35 8.20 -4.98
CA MET A 78 6.26 9.16 -4.34
C MET A 78 6.32 8.95 -2.83
N VAL A 79 7.53 8.99 -2.28
CA VAL A 79 7.74 8.89 -0.83
C VAL A 79 7.17 10.14 -0.20
N CYS A 80 6.21 9.98 0.70
CA CYS A 80 5.91 11.05 1.62
C CYS A 80 6.94 11.11 2.73
N LEU A 81 7.81 12.12 2.71
CA LEU A 81 8.81 12.34 3.76
C LEU A 81 8.20 12.73 5.14
N LEU A 82 6.88 12.71 5.29
CA LEU A 82 6.19 13.09 6.54
C LEU A 82 5.83 11.91 7.45
N ALA A 83 6.36 10.71 7.22
CA ALA A 83 6.15 9.58 8.14
C ALA A 83 6.90 9.74 9.48
N HIS A 84 7.80 10.72 9.64
CA HIS A 84 8.65 10.83 10.85
C HIS A 84 8.46 12.09 11.73
N TRP A 85 7.53 13.01 11.45
CA TRP A 85 7.32 14.14 12.38
C TRP A 85 5.85 14.45 12.62
N ARG A 86 5.34 14.05 13.80
CA ARG A 86 4.83 14.92 14.88
C ARG A 86 3.82 14.18 15.77
N VAL A 87 4.19 13.96 17.03
CA VAL A 87 3.22 13.87 18.12
C VAL A 87 2.59 15.26 18.23
N SER A 88 1.30 15.40 17.93
CA SER A 88 0.55 16.64 18.16
C SER A 88 -0.16 16.55 19.51
N THR A 89 0.01 17.59 20.31
CA THR A 89 -0.59 17.80 21.64
C THR A 89 -2.10 18.05 21.60
N SER A 90 -2.78 17.84 20.46
CA SER A 90 -4.22 18.03 20.25
C SER A 90 -5.01 16.78 19.83
N GLY A 91 -4.38 15.59 19.82
CA GLY A 91 -5.09 14.33 19.58
C GLY A 91 -5.66 14.11 18.17
N ARG A 92 -5.41 15.01 17.20
CA ARG A 92 -5.79 14.83 15.80
C ARG A 92 -4.55 14.92 14.90
N GLN A 93 -4.14 13.76 14.36
CA GLN A 93 -3.02 13.61 13.42
C GLN A 93 -3.54 13.56 11.98
N GLU A 94 -3.11 14.52 11.16
CA GLU A 94 -3.22 14.48 9.70
C GLU A 94 -1.90 14.98 9.11
N SER A 95 -1.14 14.07 8.50
CA SER A 95 0.05 14.36 7.69
C SER A 95 -0.11 13.65 6.36
N TRP A 96 0.21 14.36 5.27
CA TRP A 96 -0.19 14.01 3.91
C TRP A 96 0.99 13.83 2.99
N CYS A 97 1.10 12.66 2.35
CA CYS A 97 1.23 12.65 0.89
C CYS A 97 0.48 11.45 0.35
N LEU A 98 -0.63 11.79 -0.30
CA LEU A 98 -1.29 11.13 -1.41
C LEU A 98 -2.18 12.16 -2.09
#